data_AF-A0A913XIQ7-F1
#
_entry.id   AF-A0A913XIQ7-F1
#
_cell.length_a   1.000
_cell.length_b   1.000
_cell.length_c   1.000
_cell.angle_alpha   90.00
_cell.angle_beta   90.00
_cell.angle_gamma   90.00
#
_symmetry.space_group_name_H-M   'P 1'
#
loop_
_entity.id
_entity.type
_entity.pdbx_description
1 polymer ?
#
loop_
_entity_poly.entity_id
_entity_poly.type
_entity_poly.pdbx_seq_one_letter_code
_entity_poly.pdbx_strand_id
1 'polypeptide(L)'
;MSFFNLTQLGVQDTIKNGVKTPATTIGSGPVSEESGKHIPDRTSLKEPVYPNSEANGSHVLYTKRLHKHIRPKQGPNEIYEKKVSNNYSYGWWMRDGVQSEQWTKNDHHPMVRSEMTRFVDEMTLTNREFTLF
;
A
#
# COMPACT_ATOMS: atom_id res chain seq x y z
N MET A 1 11.33 38.67 3.61
CA MET A 1 11.11 37.57 4.58
C MET A 1 9.78 36.91 4.25
N SER A 2 9.77 35.63 3.92
CA SER A 2 8.54 34.88 3.64
C SER A 2 8.27 33.91 4.79
N PHE A 3 7.09 34.06 5.41
CA PHE A 3 6.61 33.20 6.49
C PHE A 3 6.10 31.88 5.91
N PHE A 4 7.01 30.92 5.73
CA PHE A 4 6.62 29.55 5.40
C PHE A 4 5.98 28.90 6.63
N ASN A 5 4.79 28.30 6.44
CA ASN A 5 3.93 27.62 7.43
C ASN A 5 2.89 28.45 8.21
N LEU A 6 2.90 29.80 8.16
CA LEU A 6 1.80 30.58 8.77
C LEU A 6 0.59 30.75 7.84
N THR A 7 0.81 30.77 6.53
CA THR A 7 -0.20 31.11 5.51
C THR A 7 -0.54 29.96 4.55
N GLN A 8 0.03 28.76 4.74
CA GLN A 8 -0.05 27.64 3.78
C GLN A 8 0.43 27.96 2.34
N LEU A 9 1.00 29.14 2.07
CA LEU A 9 1.42 29.61 0.73
C LEU A 9 2.76 29.01 0.23
N GLY A 10 3.28 27.96 0.86
CA GLY A 10 4.49 27.23 0.42
C GLY A 10 4.18 25.99 -0.42
N VAL A 11 5.22 25.31 -0.93
CA VAL A 11 5.07 24.01 -1.60
C VAL A 11 4.52 23.00 -0.59
N GLN A 12 3.23 22.67 -0.74
CA GLN A 12 2.55 21.70 0.11
C GLN A 12 2.86 20.28 -0.39
N ASP A 13 3.59 19.50 0.39
CA ASP A 13 3.75 18.06 0.13
C ASP A 13 2.44 17.33 0.52
N THR A 14 1.46 17.39 -0.38
CA THR A 14 0.13 16.77 -0.19
C THR A 14 0.18 15.27 0.07
N ILE A 15 1.25 14.61 -0.38
CA ILE A 15 1.54 13.19 -0.18
C ILE A 15 1.94 12.90 1.27
N LYS A 16 2.87 13.67 1.83
CA LYS A 16 3.34 13.50 3.22
C LYS A 16 2.24 13.84 4.21
N ASN A 17 1.45 14.87 3.91
CA ASN A 17 0.32 15.29 4.73
C ASN A 17 -0.81 14.25 4.76
N GLY A 18 -0.85 13.30 3.83
CA GLY A 18 -1.85 12.24 3.78
C GLY A 18 -1.46 10.96 4.51
N VAL A 19 -0.29 10.88 5.14
CA VAL A 19 0.19 9.67 5.83
C VAL A 19 -0.47 9.56 7.21
N LYS A 20 -0.99 8.38 7.56
CA LYS A 20 -1.74 8.17 8.82
C LYS A 20 -0.92 8.36 10.08
N THR A 21 0.32 7.89 10.04
CA THR A 21 1.30 8.06 11.12
C THR A 21 2.43 8.91 10.57
N PRO A 22 2.30 10.24 10.55
CA PRO A 22 3.40 11.09 10.17
C PRO A 22 4.55 10.85 11.14
N ALA A 23 5.76 10.80 10.59
CA ALA A 23 6.96 11.03 11.36
C ALA A 23 6.77 12.18 12.34
N THR A 24 7.13 12.01 13.61
CA THR A 24 7.34 13.18 14.47
C THR A 24 8.42 14.01 13.80
N THR A 25 8.03 15.16 13.23
CA THR A 25 9.00 16.17 12.80
C THR A 25 9.80 16.54 14.04
N ILE A 26 11.13 16.33 13.99
CA ILE A 26 12.03 16.91 14.97
C ILE A 26 11.77 18.42 14.92
N GLY A 27 11.03 18.93 15.90
CA GLY A 27 10.77 20.35 16.02
C GLY A 27 12.10 21.04 16.23
N SER A 28 12.56 21.78 15.22
CA SER A 28 13.53 22.86 15.43
C SER A 28 12.75 24.02 16.03
N GLY A 29 12.54 23.96 17.34
CA GLY A 29 11.94 25.02 18.15
C GLY A 29 12.64 25.02 19.52
N PRO A 30 12.87 26.19 20.12
CA PRO A 30 13.64 26.27 21.36
C PRO A 30 12.89 25.54 22.47
N VAL A 31 13.61 24.63 23.13
CA VAL A 31 13.17 23.89 24.31
C VAL A 31 12.86 24.89 25.42
N SER A 32 11.60 24.98 25.83
CA SER A 32 11.24 25.56 27.12
C SER A 32 11.49 24.52 28.20
N GLU A 33 12.50 24.78 29.03
CA GLU A 33 12.80 24.00 30.23
C GLU A 33 11.76 24.30 31.31
N GLU A 34 10.89 23.34 31.64
CA GLU A 34 10.30 23.29 32.99
C GLU A 34 10.22 21.84 33.50
N SER A 35 11.02 21.62 34.55
CA SER A 35 10.99 20.65 35.64
C SER A 35 9.88 19.59 35.73
N GLY A 36 10.29 18.34 36.03
CA GLY A 36 9.46 17.43 36.84
C GLY A 36 9.61 15.94 36.54
N LYS A 37 10.40 15.24 37.37
CA LYS A 37 10.54 13.78 37.54
C LYS A 37 9.36 12.91 37.04
N HIS A 38 9.51 12.35 35.86
CA HIS A 38 9.31 10.93 35.55
C HIS A 38 10.07 10.70 34.25
N ILE A 39 11.07 9.84 34.22
CA ILE A 39 11.65 9.39 32.94
C ILE A 39 10.71 8.27 32.50
N PRO A 40 9.72 8.50 31.61
CA PRO A 40 9.22 7.36 30.87
C PRO A 40 10.43 6.82 30.12
N ASP A 41 10.68 5.53 30.28
CA ASP A 41 11.55 4.76 29.42
C ASP A 41 11.47 5.37 28.01
N ARG A 42 12.61 5.83 27.48
CA ARG A 42 12.71 6.47 26.15
C ARG A 42 12.36 5.42 25.11
N THR A 43 11.08 5.11 25.04
CA THR A 43 10.47 4.13 24.17
C THR A 43 10.72 4.62 22.76
N SER A 44 11.62 3.92 22.09
CA SER A 44 11.92 3.93 20.67
C SER A 44 11.60 5.24 19.96
N LEU A 45 12.64 5.97 19.52
CA LEU A 45 12.52 6.94 18.43
C LEU A 45 11.68 6.29 17.32
N LYS A 46 10.40 6.66 17.22
CA LYS A 46 9.53 6.15 16.15
C LYS A 46 10.05 6.81 14.89
N GLU A 47 10.84 6.05 14.13
CA GLU A 47 11.37 6.49 12.86
C GLU A 47 10.25 7.08 12.00
N PRO A 48 10.55 8.12 11.20
CA PRO A 48 9.61 8.64 10.23
C PRO A 48 9.06 7.50 9.37
N VAL A 49 7.79 7.14 9.55
CA VAL A 49 7.13 6.14 8.70
C VAL A 49 6.94 6.77 7.33
N TYR A 50 7.94 6.60 6.47
CA TYR A 50 7.78 6.89 5.05
C TYR A 50 6.83 5.85 4.44
N PRO A 51 5.98 6.24 3.48
CA PRO A 51 5.30 5.29 2.62
C PRO A 51 6.33 4.31 2.05
N ASN A 52 6.32 3.05 2.48
CA ASN A 52 7.32 2.03 2.15
C ASN A 52 8.70 2.20 2.84
N SER A 53 8.71 2.45 4.16
CA SER A 53 9.86 2.67 5.04
C SER A 53 10.89 1.52 5.17
N GLU A 54 11.24 0.84 4.08
CA GLU A 54 12.43 -0.01 4.02
C GLU A 54 13.56 0.63 3.19
N ALA A 55 13.25 1.70 2.42
CA ALA A 55 14.25 2.46 1.67
C ALA A 55 14.73 3.74 2.42
N ASN A 56 14.03 4.15 3.48
CA ASN A 56 14.37 5.31 4.34
C ASN A 56 14.77 6.59 3.57
N GLY A 57 14.08 6.89 2.46
CA GLY A 57 14.36 8.06 1.62
C GLY A 57 15.56 7.94 0.68
N SER A 58 16.27 6.81 0.65
CA SER A 58 17.37 6.56 -0.28
C SER A 58 16.87 6.14 -1.66
N HIS A 59 17.21 6.93 -2.67
CA HIS A 59 16.90 6.63 -4.08
C HIS A 59 17.60 5.34 -4.57
N VAL A 60 18.85 5.10 -4.17
CA VAL A 60 19.63 3.92 -4.59
C VAL A 60 19.00 2.63 -4.05
N LEU A 61 18.54 2.65 -2.80
CA LEU A 61 17.84 1.50 -2.22
C LEU A 61 16.48 1.29 -2.88
N TYR A 62 15.75 2.38 -3.16
CA TYR A 62 14.47 2.32 -3.86
C TYR A 62 14.60 1.66 -5.24
N THR A 63 15.55 2.10 -6.07
CA THR A 63 15.76 1.52 -7.42
C THR A 63 16.18 0.07 -7.36
N LYS A 64 17.06 -0.31 -6.42
CA LYS A 64 17.45 -1.71 -6.20
C LYS A 64 16.25 -2.60 -5.88
N ARG A 65 15.30 -2.12 -5.08
CA ARG A 65 14.07 -2.86 -4.74
C ARG A 65 13.15 -3.02 -5.94
N LEU A 66 13.00 -1.97 -6.76
CA LEU A 66 12.22 -2.04 -8.00
C LEU A 66 12.79 -3.11 -8.95
N HIS A 67 14.10 -3.12 -9.18
CA HIS A 67 14.74 -4.13 -10.02
C HIS A 67 14.61 -5.56 -9.47
N LYS A 68 14.52 -5.71 -8.15
CA LYS A 68 14.31 -7.01 -7.49
C LYS A 68 12.82 -7.36 -7.29
N HIS A 69 11.91 -6.53 -7.78
CA HIS A 69 10.46 -6.68 -7.59
C HIS A 69 10.02 -6.83 -6.12
N ILE A 70 10.78 -6.23 -5.19
CA ILE A 70 10.47 -6.29 -3.75
C ILE A 70 9.34 -5.31 -3.47
N ARG A 71 8.16 -5.86 -3.13
CA ARG A 71 6.98 -5.06 -2.79
C ARG A 71 7.00 -4.59 -1.33
N PRO A 72 6.38 -3.45 -1.02
CA PRO A 72 6.15 -3.05 0.37
C PRO A 72 5.21 -4.04 1.07
N LYS A 73 5.42 -4.23 2.38
CA LYS A 73 4.57 -5.09 3.21
C LYS A 73 3.17 -4.50 3.42
N GLN A 74 3.10 -3.17 3.53
CA GLN A 74 1.86 -2.45 3.79
C GLN A 74 1.19 -1.97 2.51
N GLY A 75 -0.13 -1.99 2.51
CA GLY A 75 -0.95 -1.47 1.41
C GLY A 75 -1.09 0.06 1.46
N PRO A 76 -1.46 0.71 0.33
CA PRO A 76 -1.70 2.16 0.30
C PRO A 76 -2.71 2.64 1.34
N ASN A 77 -3.74 1.84 1.62
CA ASN A 77 -4.83 2.18 2.54
C ASN A 77 -4.38 2.14 4.01
N GLU A 78 -3.31 1.42 4.30
CA GLU A 78 -2.70 1.32 5.64
C GLU A 78 -1.76 2.51 5.87
N ILE A 79 -1.03 2.89 4.82
CA ILE A 79 -0.05 3.97 4.84
C ILE A 79 -0.72 5.35 4.83
N TYR A 80 -1.72 5.54 3.97
CA TYR A 80 -2.35 6.84 3.73
C TYR A 80 -3.78 6.89 4.28
N GLU A 81 -4.17 8.04 4.81
CA GLU A 81 -5.53 8.34 5.29
C GLU A 81 -6.48 8.57 4.12
N LYS A 82 -5.99 9.23 3.07
CA LYS A 82 -6.73 9.57 1.87
C LYS A 82 -6.05 9.04 0.61
N LYS A 83 -6.84 8.89 -0.46
CA LYS A 83 -6.34 8.54 -1.79
C LYS A 83 -5.45 9.65 -2.32
N VAL A 84 -4.15 9.37 -2.46
CA VAL A 84 -3.17 10.33 -3.01
C VAL A 84 -3.28 10.46 -4.53
N SER A 85 -3.67 9.39 -5.22
CA SER A 85 -3.82 9.33 -6.67
C SER A 85 -5.11 8.59 -7.05
N ASN A 86 -5.65 8.89 -8.23
CA ASN A 86 -6.84 8.22 -8.77
C ASN A 86 -6.66 6.71 -8.90
N ASN A 87 -5.44 6.22 -9.15
CA ASN A 87 -5.19 4.78 -9.27
C ASN A 87 -5.47 4.02 -7.97
N TYR A 88 -5.43 4.70 -6.82
CA TYR A 88 -5.78 4.08 -5.55
C TYR A 88 -7.29 3.83 -5.40
N SER A 89 -8.16 4.40 -6.24
CA SER A 89 -9.61 4.23 -6.14
C SER A 89 -10.05 2.77 -6.23
N TYR A 90 -9.45 2.00 -7.13
CA TYR A 90 -9.86 0.64 -7.49
C TYR A 90 -9.62 -0.41 -6.41
N GLY A 91 -8.72 -0.14 -5.45
CA GLY A 91 -8.36 -1.08 -4.38
C GLY A 91 -8.41 -0.49 -2.98
N TRP A 92 -8.97 0.72 -2.82
CA TRP A 92 -8.89 1.44 -1.55
C TRP A 92 -9.67 0.80 -0.39
N TRP A 93 -10.74 0.08 -0.75
CA TRP A 93 -11.67 -0.50 0.21
C TRP A 93 -11.42 -2.00 0.44
N MET A 94 -10.53 -2.61 -0.33
CA MET A 94 -10.18 -4.04 -0.23
C MET A 94 -9.11 -4.27 0.86
N ARG A 95 -9.46 -4.03 2.13
CA ARG A 95 -8.57 -4.22 3.30
C ARG A 95 -8.30 -5.71 3.57
N ASP A 96 -9.37 -6.48 3.64
CA ASP A 96 -9.34 -7.88 4.11
C ASP A 96 -9.44 -8.88 2.93
N GLY A 97 -9.22 -8.38 1.71
CA GLY A 97 -9.48 -9.10 0.47
C GLY A 97 -10.97 -9.26 0.16
N VAL A 98 -11.25 -9.63 -1.09
CA VAL A 98 -12.61 -9.81 -1.64
C VAL A 98 -13.40 -10.89 -0.89
N GLN A 99 -12.71 -11.83 -0.23
CA GLN A 99 -13.29 -12.99 0.44
C GLN A 99 -14.22 -12.65 1.61
N SER A 100 -14.05 -11.48 2.23
CA SER A 100 -14.89 -11.02 3.34
C SER A 100 -16.22 -10.42 2.90
N GLU A 101 -16.38 -10.12 1.61
CA GLU A 101 -17.53 -9.39 1.09
C GLU A 101 -18.80 -10.26 1.08
N GLN A 102 -19.96 -9.67 1.32
CA GLN A 102 -21.19 -10.46 1.49
C GLN A 102 -21.58 -11.23 0.23
N TRP A 103 -21.28 -10.68 -0.96
CA TRP A 103 -21.61 -11.32 -2.24
C TRP A 103 -20.74 -12.55 -2.54
N THR A 104 -19.57 -12.71 -1.92
CA THR A 104 -18.74 -13.90 -2.11
C THR A 104 -19.25 -15.12 -1.33
N LYS A 105 -20.06 -14.90 -0.29
CA LYS A 105 -20.57 -15.96 0.60
C LYS A 105 -21.75 -16.74 0.03
N ASN A 106 -22.33 -16.27 -1.06
CA ASN A 106 -23.43 -16.96 -1.73
C ASN A 106 -22.91 -18.16 -2.53
N ASP A 107 -23.76 -19.13 -2.80
CA ASP A 107 -23.41 -20.27 -3.64
C ASP A 107 -23.20 -19.82 -5.09
N HIS A 108 -22.00 -20.07 -5.63
CA HIS A 108 -21.63 -19.68 -6.99
C HIS A 108 -21.68 -20.90 -7.88
N HIS A 109 -22.17 -20.71 -9.11
CA HIS A 109 -22.24 -21.76 -10.11
C HIS A 109 -21.24 -21.44 -11.24
N PRO A 110 -19.92 -21.56 -10.99
CA PRO A 110 -18.94 -21.32 -12.04
C PRO A 110 -19.11 -22.37 -13.14
N MET A 111 -18.75 -22.01 -14.37
CA MET A 111 -18.66 -22.97 -15.45
C MET A 111 -17.51 -23.95 -15.16
N VAL A 112 -17.84 -25.17 -14.74
CA VAL A 112 -16.88 -26.25 -14.55
C VAL A 112 -16.83 -27.08 -15.82
N ARG A 113 -15.63 -27.22 -16.41
CA ARG A 113 -15.44 -28.09 -17.59
C ARG A 113 -15.44 -29.55 -17.15
N SER A 114 -16.16 -30.39 -17.90
CA SER A 114 -16.13 -31.84 -17.69
C SER A 114 -14.82 -32.45 -18.22
N GLU A 115 -14.47 -33.65 -17.75
CA GLU A 115 -13.32 -34.40 -18.28
C GLU A 115 -13.45 -34.66 -19.79
N MET A 116 -14.67 -34.88 -20.30
CA MET A 116 -14.90 -34.99 -21.75
C MET A 116 -14.63 -33.68 -22.48
N THR A 117 -15.08 -32.55 -21.94
CA THR A 117 -14.78 -31.22 -22.51
C THR A 117 -13.29 -30.97 -22.53
N ARG A 118 -12.58 -31.31 -21.45
CA ARG A 118 -11.13 -31.17 -21.36
C ARG A 118 -10.40 -32.07 -22.35
N PHE A 119 -10.83 -33.33 -22.49
CA PHE A 119 -10.27 -34.27 -23.47
C PHE A 119 -10.45 -33.77 -24.90
N VAL A 120 -11.63 -33.25 -25.24
CA VAL A 120 -11.90 -32.66 -26.55
C VAL A 120 -11.01 -31.44 -26.80
N ASP A 121 -10.87 -30.55 -25.81
CA ASP A 121 -9.97 -29.39 -25.90
C ASP A 121 -8.51 -29.84 -26.15
N GLU A 122 -8.05 -30.87 -25.45
CA GLU A 122 -6.69 -31.42 -25.61
C GLU A 122 -6.50 -32.12 -26.97
N MET A 123 -7.49 -32.86 -27.45
CA MET A 123 -7.44 -33.56 -28.74
C MET A 123 -7.55 -32.60 -29.93
N THR A 124 -8.36 -31.54 -29.84
CA THR A 124 -8.43 -30.52 -30.88
C THR A 124 -7.13 -29.71 -31.02
N LEU A 125 -6.40 -29.52 -29.92
CA LEU A 125 -5.08 -28.86 -29.92
C LEU A 125 -3.97 -29.76 -30.49
N THR A 126 -4.03 -31.07 -30.24
CA THR A 126 -2.96 -32.01 -30.61
C THR A 126 -3.18 -32.67 -31.97
N ASN A 127 -4.42 -32.97 -32.33
CA ASN A 127 -4.80 -33.71 -33.53
C ASN A 127 -5.73 -32.88 -34.41
N ARG A 128 -5.23 -32.43 -35.56
CA ARG A 128 -6.00 -31.61 -36.51
C ARG A 128 -7.17 -32.35 -37.17
N GLU A 129 -7.10 -33.69 -37.22
CA GLU A 129 -8.14 -34.56 -37.78
C GLU A 129 -9.17 -35.01 -36.75
N PHE A 130 -8.98 -34.65 -35.48
CA PHE A 130 -9.95 -34.99 -34.44
C PHE A 130 -11.24 -34.20 -34.63
N THR A 131 -12.35 -34.92 -34.70
CA THR A 131 -13.69 -34.36 -34.73
C THR A 131 -14.53 -35.08 -33.68
N LEU A 132 -15.20 -34.31 -32.82
CA LEU A 132 -16.31 -34.84 -32.06
C LEU A 132 -17.50 -34.86 -33.03
N PHE A 133 -18.07 -36.05 -33.24
CA PHE A 133 -19.04 -36.41 -34.30
C PHE A 133 -19.98 -35.29 -34.77
#